data_AF-A0A970EJU7-F1
#
_entry.id   AF-A0A970EJU7-F1
#
_cell.length_a   1.000
_cell.length_b   1.000
_cell.length_c   1.000
_cell.angle_alpha   90.00
_cell.angle_beta   90.00
_cell.angle_gamma   90.00
#
_symmetry.space_group_name_H-M   'P 1'
#
loop_
_entity.id
_entity.type
_entity.pdbx_description
1 polymer ?
#
loop_
_entity_poly.entity_id
_entity_poly.type
_entity_poly.pdbx_seq_one_letter_code
_entity_poly.pdbx_strand_id
1 'polypeptide(L)'
;MKKGTFIILALVLVVLLGLYIRAGMKQKQPEPEQTSGPPTPHETTGTYSDCLNCHGSIIPSHDERFGAGNYDNCLSCHQPTQ
;
A
#
# COMPACT_ATOMS: atom_id res chain seq x y z
N MET A 1 -43.84 4.39 26.37
CA MET A 1 -42.50 4.94 26.67
C MET A 1 -42.56 6.47 26.62
N LYS A 2 -41.97 7.20 27.57
CA LYS A 2 -41.95 8.67 27.52
C LYS A 2 -41.03 9.12 26.39
N LYS A 3 -41.42 10.17 25.64
CA LYS A 3 -40.63 10.70 24.51
C LYS A 3 -39.16 10.96 24.87
N GLY A 4 -38.90 11.43 26.09
CA GLY A 4 -37.53 11.62 26.60
C GLY A 4 -36.73 10.32 26.72
N THR A 5 -37.35 9.22 27.17
CA THR A 5 -36.69 7.91 27.26
C THR A 5 -36.32 7.37 25.88
N PHE A 6 -37.19 7.56 24.88
CA PHE A 6 -36.92 7.15 23.51
C PHE A 6 -35.74 7.93 22.88
N ILE A 7 -35.69 9.24 23.11
CA ILE A 7 -34.60 10.09 22.59
C ILE A 7 -33.26 9.69 23.21
N ILE A 8 -33.22 9.43 24.52
CA ILE A 8 -31.98 9.02 25.19
C ILE A 8 -31.48 7.68 24.64
N LEU A 9 -32.37 6.69 24.47
CA LEU A 9 -31.99 5.40 23.92
C LEU A 9 -31.49 5.50 22.48
N ALA A 10 -32.13 6.34 21.65
CA ALA A 10 -31.70 6.58 20.28
C ALA A 10 -30.29 7.20 20.23
N LEU A 11 -30.02 8.20 21.07
CA LEU A 11 -28.70 8.85 21.13
C LEU A 11 -27.62 7.88 21.59
N VAL A 12 -27.89 7.06 22.61
CA VAL A 12 -26.96 6.03 23.09
C VAL A 12 -26.65 5.02 21.97
N LEU A 13 -27.66 4.57 21.23
CA LEU A 13 -27.47 3.61 20.14
C LEU A 13 -26.60 4.20 19.02
N VAL A 14 -26.83 5.47 18.63
CA VAL A 14 -26.01 6.17 17.63
C VAL A 14 -24.56 6.32 18.08
N VAL A 15 -24.32 6.66 19.35
CA VAL A 15 -22.97 6.77 19.90
C VAL A 15 -22.26 5.41 19.90
N LEU A 16 -22.94 4.34 20.33
CA LEU A 16 -22.39 2.99 20.32
C LEU A 16 -22.07 2.51 18.90
N LEU A 17 -22.95 2.77 17.95
CA LEU A 17 -22.73 2.47 16.54
C LEU A 17 -21.53 3.24 15.97
N GLY A 18 -21.41 4.53 16.29
CA GLY A 18 -20.28 5.36 15.87
C GLY A 18 -18.94 4.86 16.45
N LEU A 19 -18.92 4.45 17.73
CA LEU A 19 -17.73 3.87 18.36
C LEU A 19 -17.36 2.52 17.74
N TYR A 20 -18.34 1.68 17.43
CA TYR A 20 -18.14 0.40 16.76
C TYR A 20 -17.54 0.56 15.35
N ILE A 21 -18.12 1.46 14.54
CA ILE A 21 -17.60 1.76 13.20
C ILE A 21 -16.19 2.35 13.28
N ARG A 22 -15.93 3.28 14.19
CA ARG A 22 -14.60 3.88 14.38
C ARG A 22 -13.55 2.85 14.78
N ALA A 23 -13.90 1.87 15.60
CA ALA A 23 -13.01 0.77 15.96
C ALA A 23 -12.69 -0.11 14.73
N GLY A 24 -13.68 -0.41 13.90
CA GLY A 24 -13.50 -1.19 12.66
C GLY A 24 -12.75 -0.44 11.55
N MET A 25 -12.88 0.88 11.46
CA MET A 25 -12.23 1.70 10.43
C MET A 25 -10.72 1.84 10.59
N LYS A 26 -10.13 1.46 11.74
CA LYS A 26 -8.67 1.49 11.93
C LYS A 26 -7.91 0.46 11.08
N GLN A 27 -8.61 -0.45 10.39
CA GLN A 27 -7.98 -1.57 9.67
C GLN A 27 -7.97 -1.47 8.15
N LYS A 28 -8.41 -0.36 7.56
CA LYS A 28 -8.40 -0.22 6.09
C LYS A 28 -7.71 1.07 5.67
N GLN A 29 -6.43 1.16 5.99
CA GLN A 29 -5.54 1.86 5.07
C GLN A 29 -5.65 1.09 3.75
N PRO A 30 -6.05 1.71 2.62
CA PRO A 30 -5.89 1.03 1.35
C PRO A 30 -4.43 0.64 1.26
N GLU A 31 -4.17 -0.67 1.21
CA GLU A 31 -2.86 -1.17 0.82
C GLU A 31 -2.49 -0.40 -0.45
N PRO A 32 -1.33 0.26 -0.52
CA PRO A 32 -0.96 0.95 -1.74
C PRO A 32 -1.08 -0.10 -2.84
N GLU A 33 -1.98 0.12 -3.78
CA GLU A 33 -2.18 -0.73 -4.94
C GLU A 33 -0.81 -0.77 -5.63
N GLN A 34 -0.01 -1.81 -5.30
CA GLN A 34 1.35 -1.93 -5.78
C GLN A 34 1.22 -2.11 -7.28
N THR A 35 1.39 -1.00 -8.00
CA THR A 35 1.38 -1.02 -9.44
C THR A 35 2.64 -1.78 -9.84
N SER A 36 2.46 -3.01 -10.28
CA SER A 36 3.57 -3.85 -10.71
C SER A 36 4.33 -3.11 -11.81
N GLY A 37 5.66 -3.05 -11.67
CA GLY A 37 6.54 -2.56 -12.71
C GLY A 37 6.55 -3.53 -13.90
N PRO A 38 7.08 -3.11 -15.06
CA PRO A 38 7.33 -4.01 -16.17
C PRO A 38 8.16 -5.22 -15.71
N PRO A 39 7.83 -6.43 -16.18
CA PRO A 39 8.50 -7.63 -15.71
C PRO A 39 9.94 -7.72 -16.25
N THR A 40 10.82 -8.38 -15.51
CA THR A 40 12.21 -8.58 -15.95
C THR A 40 12.26 -9.69 -17.01
N PRO A 41 12.81 -9.44 -18.22
CA PRO A 41 12.84 -10.42 -19.31
C PRO A 41 14.10 -11.32 -19.29
N HIS A 42 14.90 -11.24 -18.23
CA HIS A 42 16.13 -12.01 -18.05
C HIS A 42 16.22 -12.56 -16.62
N GLU A 43 17.13 -13.51 -16.42
CA GLU A 43 17.45 -14.07 -15.11
C GLU A 43 17.85 -12.99 -14.10
N THR A 44 17.50 -13.16 -12.84
CA THR A 44 17.77 -12.21 -11.75
C THR A 44 18.76 -12.75 -10.72
N THR A 45 19.38 -13.88 -11.03
CA THR A 45 20.33 -14.59 -10.15
C THR A 45 21.74 -14.61 -10.73
N GLY A 46 22.73 -14.98 -9.90
CA GLY A 46 24.13 -15.08 -10.33
C GLY A 46 24.68 -13.75 -10.83
N THR A 47 25.25 -13.72 -12.03
CA THR A 47 25.82 -12.51 -12.65
C THR A 47 24.81 -11.36 -12.78
N TYR A 48 23.51 -11.65 -12.78
CA TYR A 48 22.43 -10.66 -12.91
C TYR A 48 21.83 -10.22 -11.56
N SER A 49 22.41 -10.63 -10.43
CA SER A 49 21.89 -10.28 -9.10
C SER A 49 22.05 -8.80 -8.74
N ASP A 50 23.00 -8.11 -9.36
CA ASP A 50 23.23 -6.68 -9.17
C ASP A 50 22.60 -5.90 -10.32
N CYS A 51 21.36 -5.46 -10.10
CA CYS A 51 20.53 -4.81 -11.10
C CYS A 51 21.17 -3.52 -11.63
N LEU A 52 21.87 -2.78 -10.76
CA LEU A 52 22.40 -1.46 -11.08
C LEU A 52 23.68 -1.51 -11.92
N ASN A 53 24.36 -2.65 -12.02
CA ASN A 53 25.51 -2.82 -12.92
C ASN A 53 25.17 -2.46 -14.38
N CYS A 54 23.94 -2.75 -14.82
CA CYS A 54 23.45 -2.38 -16.15
C CYS A 54 22.43 -1.24 -16.09
N HIS A 55 21.58 -1.20 -15.05
CA HIS A 55 20.44 -0.27 -14.99
C HIS A 55 20.70 1.01 -14.19
N GLY A 56 21.91 1.27 -13.69
CA GLY A 56 22.20 2.46 -12.87
C GLY A 56 21.84 3.80 -13.52
N SER A 57 21.78 3.87 -14.85
CA SER A 57 21.38 5.08 -15.60
C SER A 57 19.92 5.48 -15.43
N ILE A 58 19.04 4.57 -14.95
CA ILE A 58 17.60 4.86 -14.81
C ILE A 58 17.26 5.58 -13.50
N ILE A 59 18.16 5.58 -12.52
CA ILE A 59 17.96 6.14 -11.17
C ILE A 59 17.36 7.55 -11.22
N PRO A 60 17.89 8.53 -11.99
CA PRO A 60 17.32 9.87 -12.00
C PRO A 60 15.85 9.90 -12.44
N SER A 61 15.52 9.17 -13.51
CA SER A 61 14.14 9.07 -14.02
C SER A 61 13.20 8.26 -13.13
N HIS A 62 13.76 7.31 -12.36
CA HIS A 62 13.03 6.54 -11.37
C HIS A 62 12.69 7.43 -10.16
N ASP A 63 13.66 8.20 -9.67
CA ASP A 63 13.49 9.16 -8.58
C ASP A 63 12.49 10.26 -8.92
N GLU A 64 12.48 10.75 -10.16
CA GLU A 64 11.49 11.73 -10.63
C GLU A 64 10.04 11.22 -10.53
N ARG A 65 9.83 9.91 -10.71
CA ARG A 65 8.49 9.29 -10.73
C ARG A 65 8.06 8.75 -9.37
N PHE A 66 8.99 8.17 -8.62
CA PHE A 66 8.69 7.42 -7.39
C PHE A 66 9.35 8.03 -6.13
N GLY A 67 10.12 9.11 -6.29
CA GLY A 67 10.94 9.69 -5.24
C GLY A 67 12.25 8.93 -5.04
N ALA A 68 13.15 9.51 -4.24
CA ALA A 68 14.41 8.88 -3.85
C ALA A 68 14.16 7.50 -3.23
N GLY A 69 14.54 6.44 -3.94
CA GLY A 69 14.21 5.05 -3.60
C GLY A 69 15.33 4.29 -2.92
N ASN A 70 14.97 3.15 -2.30
CA ASN A 70 15.92 2.08 -1.99
C ASN A 70 16.00 1.13 -3.19
N TYR A 71 17.17 1.03 -3.80
CA TYR A 71 17.42 0.24 -5.01
C TYR A 71 17.85 -1.20 -4.75
N ASP A 72 17.85 -1.65 -3.49
CA ASP A 72 18.20 -3.03 -3.12
C ASP A 72 17.05 -4.02 -3.36
N ASN A 73 15.84 -3.53 -3.67
CA ASN A 73 14.63 -4.35 -3.77
C ASN A 73 13.83 -4.09 -5.04
N CYS A 74 14.49 -4.10 -6.21
CA CYS A 74 13.83 -3.88 -7.50
C CYS A 74 12.68 -4.86 -7.76
N LEU A 75 12.82 -6.10 -7.30
CA LEU A 75 11.87 -7.19 -7.55
C LEU A 75 10.55 -7.06 -6.76
N SER A 76 10.44 -6.11 -5.83
CA SER A 76 9.16 -5.85 -5.17
C SER A 76 8.09 -5.37 -6.15
N CYS A 77 8.52 -4.67 -7.21
CA CYS A 77 7.63 -4.15 -8.25
C CYS A 77 7.94 -4.79 -9.61
N HIS A 78 9.22 -5.02 -9.95
CA HIS A 78 9.65 -5.58 -11.23
C HIS A 78 9.83 -7.10 -11.13
N GLN A 79 8.72 -7.83 -11.10
CA GLN A 79 8.77 -9.29 -10.96
C GLN A 79 9.26 -9.98 -12.25
N PRO A 80 9.91 -11.15 -12.17
CA PRO A 80 10.27 -11.94 -13.34
C PRO A 80 9.06 -12.34 -14.17
N THR A 81 9.24 -12.41 -15.49
CA THR A 81 8.25 -13.06 -16.35
C THR A 81 8.34 -14.56 -16.07
N GLN A 82 7.25 -15.16 -15.59
CA GLN A 82 7.15 -16.60 -15.36
C GLN A 82 7.21 -17.37 -16.69
#